data_AF-A0A9P8CFI7-F1
#
_entry.id   AF-A0A9P8CFI7-F1
#
_cell.length_a   1.000
_cell.length_b   1.000
_cell.length_c   1.000
_cell.angle_alpha   90.00
_cell.angle_beta   90.00
_cell.angle_gamma   90.00
#
_symmetry.space_group_name_H-M   'P 1'
#
loop_
_entity.id
_entity.type
_entity.pdbx_description
1 polymer ?
#
loop_
_entity_poly.entity_id
_entity_poly.type
_entity_poly.pdbx_seq_one_letter_code
_entity_poly.pdbx_strand_id
1 'polypeptide(L)'
;MEELQNRVEELKDDYRSLALDASNIRMEKMDLQLDNKKLQNEIARLQSAFKIFQSANDKAQFEQEQKIQLLESQVAELQGTISSHETQATNTEYKVRDCLERVKQLEEEVALKDPFYQVGVLVRARYLENAKFLMLTTRQLKGSYYKRYFKISGDAAAHSAMGATDKLLFNTKVLPASSSEPLLATFHALYRCPPTAYDTFTPSFHATIDCESTIKTIVVLNTNLRPLKEREMAMINIDFICTRYASLGAEAFEADAVVAQRLKWLKELTATILRMDHRRSPETPGGGGGRRGGYAVYTRGNM
;
A
#
# COMPACT_ATOMS: atom_id res chain seq x y z
N MET A 1 -80.40 18.34 120.97
CA MET A 1 -79.74 17.02 121.04
C MET A 1 -79.89 16.29 119.71
N GLU A 2 -81.09 16.18 119.17
CA GLU A 2 -81.38 15.54 117.87
C GLU A 2 -80.71 16.23 116.66
N GLU A 3 -80.69 17.57 116.63
CA GLU A 3 -80.05 18.36 115.56
C GLU A 3 -78.51 18.20 115.52
N LEU A 4 -77.89 18.02 116.69
CA LEU A 4 -76.46 17.71 116.81
C LEU A 4 -76.15 16.27 116.38
N GLN A 5 -77.05 15.33 116.62
CA GLN A 5 -76.90 13.94 116.17
C GLN A 5 -77.02 13.83 114.65
N ASN A 6 -77.98 14.52 114.02
CA ASN A 6 -78.10 14.55 112.56
C ASN A 6 -76.85 15.16 111.89
N ARG A 7 -76.31 16.24 112.46
CA ARG A 7 -75.11 16.91 111.93
C ARG A 7 -73.83 16.10 112.11
N VAL A 8 -73.75 15.30 113.18
CA VAL A 8 -72.67 14.31 113.37
C VAL A 8 -72.78 13.18 112.37
N GLU A 9 -74.00 12.74 112.03
CA GLU A 9 -74.19 11.66 111.05
C GLU A 9 -73.94 12.13 109.61
N GLU A 10 -74.36 13.35 109.24
CA GLU A 10 -73.93 14.01 107.99
C GLU A 10 -72.41 14.11 107.89
N LEU A 11 -71.74 14.58 108.95
CA LEU A 11 -70.27 14.67 108.97
C LEU A 11 -69.58 13.31 108.83
N LYS A 12 -70.18 12.23 109.32
CA LYS A 12 -69.65 10.87 109.14
C LYS A 12 -69.82 10.37 107.71
N ASP A 13 -70.95 10.67 107.07
CA ASP A 13 -71.19 10.29 105.69
C ASP A 13 -70.35 11.12 104.72
N ASP A 14 -70.17 12.43 104.99
CA ASP A 14 -69.20 13.27 104.29
C ASP A 14 -67.78 12.74 104.46
N TYR A 15 -67.38 12.35 105.68
CA TYR A 15 -66.07 11.76 105.93
C TYR A 15 -65.88 10.44 105.17
N ARG A 16 -66.91 9.57 105.12
CA ARG A 16 -66.87 8.32 104.34
C ARG A 16 -66.75 8.60 102.85
N SER A 17 -67.51 9.56 102.31
CA SER A 17 -67.43 9.97 100.90
C SER A 17 -66.03 10.51 100.58
N LEU A 18 -65.52 11.42 101.41
CA LEU A 18 -64.20 12.03 101.23
C LEU A 18 -63.08 11.00 101.32
N ALA A 19 -63.21 10.00 102.20
CA ALA A 19 -62.27 8.90 102.32
C ALA A 19 -62.29 7.98 101.07
N LEU A 20 -63.48 7.75 100.51
CA LEU A 20 -63.64 7.00 99.26
C LEU A 20 -63.03 7.74 98.08
N ASP A 21 -63.29 9.04 97.96
CA ASP A 21 -62.72 9.91 96.93
C ASP A 21 -61.20 10.00 97.06
N ALA A 22 -60.68 10.16 98.27
CA ALA A 22 -59.24 10.14 98.53
C ALA A 22 -58.59 8.80 98.12
N SER A 23 -59.29 7.68 98.33
CA SER A 23 -58.84 6.36 97.88
C SER A 23 -58.87 6.24 96.35
N ASN A 24 -59.94 6.70 95.69
CA ASN A 24 -60.06 6.71 94.23
C ASN A 24 -58.98 7.57 93.57
N ILE A 25 -58.76 8.79 94.08
CA ILE A 25 -57.69 9.70 93.62
C ILE A 25 -56.31 9.05 93.80
N ARG A 26 -56.10 8.29 94.88
CA ARG A 26 -54.84 7.59 95.14
C ARG A 26 -54.60 6.47 94.12
N MET A 27 -55.63 5.70 93.79
CA MET A 27 -55.58 4.67 92.77
C MET A 27 -55.31 5.29 91.39
N GLU A 28 -56.05 6.33 91.01
CA GLU A 28 -55.86 7.04 89.74
C GLU A 28 -54.44 7.64 89.63
N LYS A 29 -53.93 8.23 90.72
CA LYS A 29 -52.54 8.70 90.77
C LYS A 29 -51.54 7.56 90.55
N MET A 30 -51.79 6.37 91.11
CA MET A 30 -50.92 5.21 90.93
C MET A 30 -50.94 4.71 89.48
N ASP A 31 -52.11 4.69 88.84
CA ASP A 31 -52.26 4.32 87.43
C ASP A 31 -51.55 5.32 86.51
N LEU A 32 -51.74 6.63 86.73
CA LEU A 32 -51.03 7.67 85.99
C LEU A 32 -49.51 7.60 86.17
N GLN A 33 -49.02 7.23 87.36
CA GLN A 33 -47.59 7.00 87.59
C GLN A 33 -47.07 5.79 86.82
N LEU A 34 -47.86 4.72 86.74
CA LEU A 34 -47.52 3.54 85.96
C LEU A 34 -47.44 3.88 84.47
N ASP A 35 -48.41 4.63 83.95
CA ASP A 35 -48.44 5.03 82.54
C ASP A 35 -47.32 6.01 82.19
N ASN A 36 -46.98 6.94 83.09
CA ASN A 36 -45.83 7.83 82.91
C ASN A 36 -44.52 7.03 82.81
N LYS A 37 -44.34 6.00 83.65
CA LYS A 37 -43.19 5.08 83.53
C LYS A 37 -43.17 4.32 82.20
N LYS A 38 -44.33 3.85 81.72
CA LYS A 38 -44.43 3.20 80.40
C LYS A 38 -44.02 4.15 79.28
N LEU A 39 -44.52 5.39 79.30
CA LEU A 39 -44.18 6.42 78.32
C LEU A 39 -42.69 6.79 78.36
N GLN A 40 -42.10 6.91 79.54
CA GLN A 40 -40.66 7.16 79.69
C GLN A 40 -39.82 6.03 79.09
N ASN A 41 -40.21 4.78 79.32
CA ASN A 41 -39.54 3.63 78.73
C ASN A 41 -39.67 3.62 77.20
N GLU A 42 -40.84 3.98 76.67
CA GLU A 42 -41.05 4.05 75.22
C GLU A 42 -40.26 5.19 74.57
N ILE A 43 -40.19 6.36 75.22
CA ILE A 43 -39.34 7.47 74.77
C ILE A 43 -37.88 7.03 74.72
N ALA A 44 -37.37 6.36 75.76
CA ALA A 44 -36.00 5.86 75.77
C ALA A 44 -35.75 4.84 74.65
N ARG A 45 -36.72 3.94 74.41
CA ARG A 45 -36.67 2.97 73.31
C ARG A 45 -36.63 3.67 71.96
N LEU A 46 -37.51 4.62 71.69
CA LEU A 46 -37.55 5.36 70.42
C LEU A 46 -36.28 6.19 70.20
N GLN A 47 -35.73 6.80 71.25
CA GLN A 47 -34.46 7.52 71.16
C GLN A 47 -33.29 6.60 70.79
N SER A 48 -33.23 5.40 71.36
CA SER A 48 -32.20 4.41 70.98
C SER A 48 -32.38 3.93 69.53
N ALA A 49 -33.61 3.64 69.12
CA ALA A 49 -33.93 3.25 67.74
C ALA A 49 -33.56 4.35 66.73
N PHE A 50 -33.86 5.61 67.06
CA PHE A 50 -33.52 6.76 66.23
C PHE A 50 -32.00 6.90 66.05
N LYS A 51 -31.21 6.72 67.12
CA LYS A 51 -29.74 6.74 67.03
C LYS A 51 -29.18 5.64 66.13
N ILE A 52 -29.77 4.43 66.19
CA ILE A 52 -29.38 3.31 65.32
C ILE A 52 -29.74 3.62 63.85
N PHE A 53 -30.93 4.16 63.62
CA PHE A 53 -31.34 4.55 62.28
C PHE A 53 -30.46 5.65 61.70
N GLN A 54 -30.10 6.65 62.51
CA GLN A 54 -29.23 7.74 62.10
C GLN A 54 -27.84 7.23 61.69
N SER A 55 -27.21 6.37 62.50
CA SER A 55 -25.90 5.80 62.15
C SER A 55 -25.94 4.90 60.92
N ALA A 56 -27.03 4.14 60.73
CA ALA A 56 -27.23 3.35 59.51
C ALA A 56 -27.39 4.23 58.27
N ASN A 57 -28.11 5.34 58.39
CA ASN A 57 -28.31 6.29 57.30
C ASN A 57 -27.00 7.01 56.93
N ASP A 58 -26.23 7.47 57.91
CA ASP A 58 -24.93 8.12 57.69
C ASP A 58 -23.95 7.16 56.98
N LYS A 59 -23.96 5.88 57.37
CA LYS A 59 -23.15 4.84 56.72
C LYS A 59 -23.57 4.63 55.26
N ALA A 60 -24.89 4.55 54.99
CA ALA A 60 -25.41 4.37 53.64
C ALA A 60 -25.09 5.57 52.74
N GLN A 61 -25.20 6.79 53.26
CA GLN A 61 -24.82 8.01 52.54
C GLN A 61 -23.34 8.00 52.17
N PHE A 62 -22.46 7.65 53.12
CA PHE A 62 -21.02 7.58 52.87
C PHE A 62 -20.66 6.54 51.80
N GLU A 63 -21.26 5.34 51.84
CA GLU A 63 -21.05 4.30 50.82
C GLU A 63 -21.55 4.77 49.44
N GLN A 64 -22.67 5.49 49.40
CA GLN A 64 -23.22 6.03 48.16
C GLN A 64 -22.33 7.14 47.58
N GLU A 65 -21.80 8.04 48.41
CA GLU A 65 -20.86 9.09 47.99
C GLU A 65 -19.58 8.51 47.40
N GLN A 66 -19.01 7.48 48.02
CA GLN A 66 -17.83 6.81 47.46
C GLN A 66 -18.13 6.18 46.10
N LYS A 67 -19.30 5.56 45.95
CA LYS A 67 -19.71 4.96 44.67
C LYS A 67 -19.90 6.02 43.58
N ILE A 68 -20.48 7.16 43.93
CA ILE A 68 -20.64 8.30 43.01
C ILE A 68 -19.27 8.80 42.56
N GLN A 69 -18.33 9.05 43.48
CA GLN A 69 -16.97 9.49 43.14
C GLN A 69 -16.24 8.50 42.23
N LEU A 70 -16.38 7.20 42.49
CA LEU A 70 -15.81 6.16 41.63
C LEU A 70 -16.39 6.23 40.21
N LEU A 71 -17.72 6.32 40.09
CA LEU A 71 -18.38 6.40 38.79
C LEU A 71 -18.01 7.70 38.05
N GLU A 72 -17.90 8.82 38.75
CA GLU A 72 -17.45 10.10 38.16
C GLU A 72 -16.02 9.98 37.61
N SER A 73 -15.12 9.32 38.34
CA SER A 73 -13.75 9.09 37.87
C SER A 73 -13.71 8.21 36.62
N GLN A 74 -14.52 7.14 36.57
CA GLN A 74 -14.63 6.26 35.41
C GLN A 74 -15.22 6.97 34.19
N VAL A 75 -16.23 7.82 34.39
CA VAL A 75 -16.82 8.63 33.32
C VAL A 75 -15.78 9.61 32.75
N ALA A 76 -15.00 10.26 33.60
CA ALA A 76 -13.94 11.17 33.15
C ALA A 76 -12.85 10.44 32.34
N GLU A 77 -12.45 9.25 32.77
CA GLU A 77 -11.49 8.41 32.05
C GLU A 77 -12.04 7.98 30.68
N LEU A 78 -13.27 7.49 30.63
CA LEU A 78 -13.93 7.10 29.39
C LEU A 78 -14.06 8.29 28.42
N GLN A 79 -14.41 9.48 28.91
CA GLN A 79 -14.45 10.69 28.09
C GLN A 79 -13.08 11.00 27.49
N GLY A 80 -12.00 10.88 28.27
CA GLY A 80 -10.63 11.06 27.78
C GLY A 80 -10.26 10.06 26.68
N THR A 81 -10.63 8.79 26.84
CA THR A 81 -10.37 7.75 25.82
C THR A 81 -11.17 7.99 24.54
N ILE A 82 -12.43 8.42 24.65
CA ILE A 82 -13.28 8.76 23.49
C ILE A 82 -12.64 9.92 22.70
N SER A 83 -12.27 11.01 23.37
CA SER A 83 -11.62 12.15 22.69
C SER A 83 -10.30 11.74 22.01
N SER A 84 -9.51 10.89 22.66
CA SER A 84 -8.30 10.33 22.04
C SER A 84 -8.63 9.53 20.78
N HIS A 85 -9.63 8.64 20.82
CA HIS A 85 -10.02 7.86 19.65
C HIS A 85 -10.61 8.72 18.52
N GLU A 86 -11.36 9.77 18.83
CA GLU A 86 -11.87 10.72 17.82
C GLU A 86 -10.72 11.43 17.08
N THR A 87 -9.68 11.86 17.80
CA THR A 87 -8.48 12.45 17.16
C THR A 87 -7.72 11.43 16.30
N GLN A 88 -7.66 10.16 16.71
CA GLN A 88 -7.06 9.09 15.90
C GLN A 88 -7.87 8.77 14.65
N ALA A 89 -9.20 8.75 14.76
CA ALA A 89 -10.11 8.49 13.66
C ALA A 89 -9.96 9.57 12.58
N THR A 90 -10.05 10.85 12.97
CA THR A 90 -9.88 11.99 12.05
C THR A 90 -8.51 11.98 11.36
N ASN A 91 -7.42 11.72 12.09
CA ASN A 91 -6.09 11.58 11.51
C ASN A 91 -6.00 10.45 10.48
N THR A 92 -6.68 9.33 10.75
CA THR A 92 -6.71 8.18 9.83
C THR A 92 -7.53 8.51 8.57
N GLU A 93 -8.67 9.20 8.72
CA GLU A 93 -9.47 9.68 7.59
C GLU A 93 -8.68 10.60 6.66
N TYR A 94 -7.87 11.51 7.20
CA TYR A 94 -6.98 12.35 6.38
C TYR A 94 -5.97 11.51 5.58
N LYS A 95 -5.33 10.53 6.22
CA LYS A 95 -4.38 9.62 5.53
C LYS A 95 -5.06 8.80 4.44
N VAL A 96 -6.27 8.32 4.68
CA VAL A 96 -7.06 7.58 3.68
C VAL A 96 -7.37 8.49 2.48
N ARG A 97 -7.79 9.73 2.73
CA ARG A 97 -8.07 10.71 1.68
C ARG A 97 -6.85 11.02 0.81
N ASP A 98 -5.71 11.27 1.45
CA ASP A 98 -4.43 11.54 0.77
C ASP A 98 -3.99 10.34 -0.08
N CYS A 99 -4.11 9.13 0.47
CA CYS A 99 -3.82 7.89 -0.26
C CYS A 99 -4.73 7.71 -1.49
N LEU A 100 -6.04 7.96 -1.34
CA LEU A 100 -7.00 7.87 -2.46
C LEU A 100 -6.68 8.89 -3.56
N GLU A 101 -6.30 10.12 -3.18
CA GLU A 101 -5.88 11.13 -4.14
C GLU A 101 -4.59 10.71 -4.86
N ARG A 102 -3.63 10.13 -4.14
CA ARG A 102 -2.39 9.62 -4.73
C ARG A 102 -2.64 8.46 -5.68
N VAL A 103 -3.55 7.54 -5.35
CA VAL A 103 -3.96 6.43 -6.23
C VAL A 103 -4.55 7.00 -7.52
N LYS A 104 -5.47 7.97 -7.42
CA LYS A 104 -6.06 8.60 -8.59
C LYS A 104 -5.01 9.26 -9.50
N GLN A 105 -4.06 10.00 -8.92
CA GLN A 105 -2.96 10.60 -9.69
C GLN A 105 -2.11 9.56 -10.41
N LEU A 106 -1.81 8.42 -9.76
CA LEU A 106 -1.05 7.33 -10.36
C LEU A 106 -1.84 6.62 -11.47
N GLU A 107 -3.14 6.45 -11.32
CA GLU A 107 -4.01 5.90 -12.37
C GLU A 107 -4.03 6.80 -13.60
N GLU A 108 -4.15 8.13 -13.41
CA GLU A 108 -4.06 9.12 -14.50
C GLU A 108 -2.68 9.09 -15.17
N GLU A 109 -1.60 8.98 -14.39
CA GLU A 109 -0.24 8.87 -14.91
C GLU A 109 -0.03 7.58 -15.73
N VAL A 110 -0.56 6.45 -15.25
CA VAL A 110 -0.53 5.17 -15.97
C VAL A 110 -1.33 5.28 -17.27
N ALA A 111 -2.55 5.83 -17.23
CA ALA A 111 -3.38 6.01 -18.42
C ALA A 111 -2.69 6.90 -19.48
N LEU A 112 -1.99 7.95 -19.04
CA LEU A 112 -1.22 8.82 -19.92
C LEU A 112 0.00 8.11 -20.54
N LYS A 113 0.66 7.23 -19.77
CA LYS A 113 1.90 6.56 -20.18
C LYS A 113 1.69 5.24 -20.93
N ASP A 114 0.53 4.59 -20.76
CA ASP A 114 0.24 3.29 -21.36
C ASP A 114 0.44 3.27 -22.89
N PRO A 115 0.01 4.27 -23.68
CA PRO A 115 0.27 4.27 -25.13
C PRO A 115 1.76 4.22 -25.48
N PHE A 116 2.62 4.90 -24.72
CA PHE A 116 4.07 4.88 -24.93
C PHE A 116 4.66 3.54 -24.52
N TYR A 117 4.16 2.95 -23.45
CA TYR A 117 4.54 1.60 -23.02
C TYR A 117 4.20 0.57 -24.10
N GLN A 118 3.00 0.61 -24.68
CA GLN A 118 2.59 -0.28 -25.77
C GLN A 118 3.48 -0.12 -27.00
N VAL A 119 3.83 1.11 -27.37
CA VAL A 119 4.80 1.36 -28.46
C VAL A 119 6.15 0.74 -28.14
N GLY A 120 6.66 0.91 -26.92
CA GLY A 120 7.90 0.28 -26.47
C GLY A 120 7.87 -1.24 -26.56
N VAL A 121 6.78 -1.86 -26.07
CA VAL A 121 6.56 -3.32 -26.17
C VAL A 121 6.61 -3.79 -27.62
N LEU A 122 5.89 -3.12 -28.52
CA LEU A 122 5.87 -3.45 -29.95
C LEU A 122 7.25 -3.30 -30.61
N VAL A 123 7.98 -2.23 -30.29
CA VAL A 123 9.33 -1.98 -30.82
C VAL A 123 10.30 -3.10 -30.39
N ARG A 124 10.28 -3.48 -29.11
CA ARG A 124 11.17 -4.52 -28.58
C ARG A 124 10.77 -5.92 -29.02
N ALA A 125 9.46 -6.23 -29.10
CA ALA A 125 8.97 -7.48 -29.68
C ALA A 125 9.42 -7.62 -31.14
N ARG A 126 9.28 -6.55 -31.94
CA ARG A 126 9.75 -6.50 -33.33
C ARG A 126 11.27 -6.68 -33.44
N TYR A 127 12.05 -6.09 -32.52
CA TYR A 127 13.49 -6.32 -32.47
C TYR A 127 13.82 -7.81 -32.27
N LEU A 128 13.17 -8.48 -31.31
CA LEU A 128 13.38 -9.92 -31.08
C LEU A 128 12.91 -10.77 -32.28
N GLU A 129 11.79 -10.43 -32.92
CA GLU A 129 11.36 -11.12 -34.14
C GLU A 129 12.37 -10.97 -35.28
N ASN A 130 12.91 -9.77 -35.46
CA ASN A 130 13.98 -9.51 -36.43
C ASN A 130 15.22 -10.33 -36.07
N ALA A 131 15.65 -10.31 -34.81
CA ALA A 131 16.80 -11.08 -34.34
C ALA A 131 16.62 -12.58 -34.58
N LYS A 132 15.44 -13.12 -34.30
CA LYS A 132 15.06 -14.52 -34.58
C LYS A 132 15.25 -14.83 -36.06
N PHE A 133 14.69 -14.00 -36.94
CA PHE A 133 14.79 -14.18 -38.38
C PHE A 133 16.24 -14.16 -38.84
N LEU A 134 17.01 -13.19 -38.37
CA LEU A 134 18.40 -12.98 -38.77
C LEU A 134 19.31 -14.11 -38.25
N MET A 135 19.25 -14.44 -36.97
CA MET A 135 20.15 -15.42 -36.35
C MET A 135 19.78 -16.89 -36.61
N LEU A 136 18.49 -17.21 -36.70
CA LEU A 136 18.01 -18.60 -36.77
C LEU A 136 17.58 -19.05 -38.16
N THR A 137 17.41 -18.11 -39.11
CA THR A 137 16.98 -18.43 -40.49
C THR A 137 18.13 -18.18 -41.47
N THR A 138 19.20 -18.97 -41.37
CA THR A 138 20.42 -18.94 -42.20
C THR A 138 20.22 -19.29 -43.69
N ARG A 139 19.03 -19.06 -44.27
CA ARG A 139 18.80 -19.20 -45.72
C ARG A 139 18.88 -17.83 -46.38
N GLN A 140 19.86 -17.68 -47.28
CA GLN A 140 20.10 -16.56 -48.19
C GLN A 140 18.85 -15.73 -48.49
N LEU A 141 18.74 -14.58 -47.82
CA LEU A 141 17.66 -13.64 -48.05
C LEU A 141 17.86 -12.98 -49.41
N LYS A 142 17.01 -13.32 -50.37
CA LYS A 142 16.96 -12.64 -51.68
C LYS A 142 16.55 -11.17 -51.45
N GLY A 143 17.41 -10.26 -51.90
CA GLY A 143 17.48 -8.85 -51.47
C GLY A 143 16.29 -7.92 -51.77
N SER A 144 15.13 -8.40 -52.23
CA SER A 144 13.96 -7.55 -52.52
C SER A 144 12.96 -7.46 -51.36
N TYR A 145 12.77 -8.53 -50.57
CA TYR A 145 11.93 -8.51 -49.36
C TYR A 145 12.60 -7.72 -48.22
N TYR A 146 13.93 -7.80 -48.17
CA TYR A 146 14.76 -7.20 -47.13
C TYR A 146 14.69 -5.66 -47.10
N LYS A 147 14.79 -5.03 -48.29
CA LYS A 147 14.79 -3.56 -48.46
C LYS A 147 13.48 -2.87 -48.06
N ARG A 148 12.36 -3.61 -47.99
CA ARG A 148 11.03 -3.04 -47.74
C ARG A 148 10.64 -3.02 -46.26
N TYR A 149 11.19 -3.94 -45.46
CA TYR A 149 10.92 -4.04 -44.02
C TYR A 149 11.89 -3.23 -43.14
N PHE A 150 13.11 -3.00 -43.63
CA PHE A 150 14.14 -2.19 -42.98
C PHE A 150 14.23 -0.83 -43.67
N LYS A 151 13.27 0.06 -43.39
CA LYS A 151 13.45 1.48 -43.68
C LYS A 151 14.36 2.02 -42.59
N ILE A 152 15.66 2.07 -42.88
CA ILE A 152 16.74 2.40 -41.95
C ILE A 152 16.76 3.92 -41.77
N SER A 153 15.83 4.42 -40.95
CA SER A 153 15.91 5.74 -40.31
C SER A 153 14.95 5.77 -39.12
N GLY A 154 15.49 5.78 -37.90
CA GLY A 154 14.72 6.02 -36.68
C GLY A 154 14.94 4.98 -35.58
N ASP A 155 15.37 5.50 -34.41
CA ASP A 155 15.44 4.91 -33.08
C ASP A 155 16.40 3.72 -32.83
N ALA A 156 17.45 3.97 -32.05
CA ALA A 156 18.38 2.96 -31.54
C ALA A 156 17.65 1.84 -30.78
N ALA A 157 16.50 2.15 -30.16
CA ALA A 157 15.67 1.20 -29.44
C ALA A 157 15.00 0.14 -30.35
N ALA A 158 14.93 0.33 -31.67
CA ALA A 158 14.40 -0.68 -32.60
C ALA A 158 15.49 -1.58 -33.19
N HIS A 159 16.76 -1.19 -33.06
CA HIS A 159 17.87 -1.76 -33.83
C HIS A 159 19.04 -2.27 -32.97
N SER A 160 19.10 -1.86 -31.70
CA SER A 160 20.12 -2.30 -30.74
C SER A 160 19.54 -3.29 -29.75
N ALA A 161 20.36 -4.22 -29.29
CA ALA A 161 20.02 -5.09 -28.18
C ALA A 161 19.91 -4.27 -26.89
N MET A 162 18.91 -4.58 -26.07
CA MET A 162 18.66 -3.95 -24.78
C MET A 162 18.12 -5.04 -23.86
N GLY A 163 18.98 -5.91 -23.36
CA GLY A 163 18.54 -7.13 -22.67
C GLY A 163 17.70 -6.85 -21.44
N ALA A 164 17.98 -5.76 -20.71
CA ALA A 164 17.17 -5.32 -19.59
C ALA A 164 15.72 -4.99 -20.01
N THR A 165 15.53 -4.28 -21.13
CA THR A 165 14.20 -3.93 -21.65
C THR A 165 13.51 -5.13 -22.29
N ASP A 166 14.24 -5.95 -23.05
CA ASP A 166 13.69 -7.16 -23.69
C ASP A 166 13.19 -8.17 -22.68
N LYS A 167 13.89 -8.30 -21.55
CA LYS A 167 13.46 -9.14 -20.43
C LYS A 167 12.08 -8.73 -19.92
N LEU A 168 11.80 -7.42 -19.84
CA LEU A 168 10.53 -6.93 -19.30
C LEU A 168 9.33 -7.44 -20.10
N LEU A 169 9.50 -7.70 -21.41
CA LEU A 169 8.44 -8.27 -22.24
C LEU A 169 7.92 -9.62 -21.71
N PHE A 170 8.81 -10.42 -21.10
CA PHE A 170 8.47 -11.72 -20.54
C PHE A 170 7.99 -11.61 -19.09
N ASN A 171 8.60 -10.75 -18.29
CA ASN A 171 8.24 -10.57 -16.89
C ASN A 171 6.85 -9.92 -16.71
N THR A 172 6.48 -9.01 -17.60
CA THR A 172 5.21 -8.27 -17.53
C THR A 172 4.05 -8.98 -18.23
N LYS A 173 4.29 -10.16 -18.83
CA LYS A 173 3.29 -10.96 -19.57
C LYS A 173 2.50 -10.15 -20.62
N VAL A 174 3.12 -9.12 -21.19
CA VAL A 174 2.52 -8.26 -22.22
C VAL A 174 2.45 -8.93 -23.59
N LEU A 175 3.25 -9.98 -23.80
CA LEU A 175 3.23 -10.75 -25.04
C LEU A 175 2.15 -11.85 -24.99
N PRO A 176 1.38 -12.05 -26.08
CA PRO A 176 0.53 -13.23 -26.21
C PRO A 176 1.33 -14.52 -26.06
N ALA A 177 0.73 -15.55 -25.45
CA ALA A 177 1.39 -16.84 -25.20
C ALA A 177 1.98 -17.46 -26.48
N SER A 178 1.28 -17.33 -27.62
CA SER A 178 1.71 -17.82 -28.94
C SER A 178 2.99 -17.16 -29.45
N SER A 179 3.25 -15.89 -29.09
CA SER A 179 4.45 -15.16 -29.48
C SER A 179 5.57 -15.25 -28.44
N SER A 180 5.23 -15.56 -27.19
CA SER A 180 6.18 -15.58 -26.06
C SER A 180 7.21 -16.70 -26.18
N GLU A 181 6.80 -17.94 -26.45
CA GLU A 181 7.73 -19.10 -26.48
C GLU A 181 8.84 -18.97 -27.56
N PRO A 182 8.55 -18.60 -28.82
CA PRO A 182 9.60 -18.46 -29.83
C PRO A 182 10.54 -17.27 -29.56
N LEU A 183 10.03 -16.20 -28.92
CA LEU A 183 10.83 -15.05 -28.54
C LEU A 183 11.69 -15.33 -27.31
N LEU A 184 11.25 -16.21 -26.40
CA LEU A 184 12.03 -16.66 -25.26
C LEU A 184 13.32 -17.38 -25.69
N ALA A 185 13.22 -18.27 -26.68
CA ALA A 185 14.39 -18.94 -27.26
C ALA A 185 15.34 -17.93 -27.93
N THR A 186 14.78 -16.90 -28.57
CA THR A 186 15.55 -15.83 -29.19
C THR A 186 16.27 -14.97 -28.16
N PHE A 187 15.59 -14.62 -27.06
CA PHE A 187 16.18 -13.91 -25.92
C PHE A 187 17.37 -14.71 -25.37
N HIS A 188 17.20 -16.01 -25.14
CA HIS A 188 18.26 -16.88 -24.66
C HIS A 188 19.47 -16.92 -25.61
N ALA A 189 19.22 -16.97 -26.93
CA ALA A 189 20.28 -16.99 -27.94
C ALA A 189 21.05 -15.66 -28.03
N LEU A 190 20.38 -14.52 -27.81
CA LEU A 190 21.00 -13.21 -27.77
C LEU A 190 21.79 -13.01 -26.47
N TYR A 191 21.11 -13.19 -25.35
CA TYR A 191 21.59 -12.75 -24.05
C TYR A 191 22.29 -13.84 -23.22
N ARG A 192 22.49 -15.02 -23.80
CA ARG A 192 23.17 -16.19 -23.21
C ARG A 192 22.50 -16.76 -21.94
N CYS A 193 21.31 -16.29 -21.58
CA CYS A 193 20.58 -16.72 -20.40
C CYS A 193 19.07 -16.55 -20.57
N PRO A 194 18.23 -17.21 -19.76
CA PRO A 194 16.81 -16.91 -19.73
C PRO A 194 16.55 -15.51 -19.11
N PRO A 195 15.39 -14.87 -19.39
CA PRO A 195 15.04 -13.55 -18.85
C PRO A 195 15.10 -13.49 -17.32
N THR A 196 14.69 -14.56 -16.63
CA THR A 196 14.71 -14.65 -15.17
C THR A 196 16.12 -14.56 -14.58
N ALA A 197 17.14 -15.05 -15.29
CA ALA A 197 18.52 -15.05 -14.84
C ALA A 197 19.31 -13.81 -15.29
N TYR A 198 18.76 -12.95 -16.15
CA TYR A 198 19.52 -11.84 -16.71
C TYR A 198 20.04 -10.87 -15.63
N ASP A 199 19.28 -10.61 -14.56
CA ASP A 199 19.70 -9.67 -13.49
C ASP A 199 20.85 -10.21 -12.63
N THR A 200 21.24 -11.48 -12.79
CA THR A 200 22.38 -12.07 -12.06
C THR A 200 23.73 -11.61 -12.60
N PHE A 201 23.74 -11.04 -13.81
CA PHE A 201 24.94 -10.49 -14.42
C PHE A 201 25.26 -9.08 -13.91
N THR A 202 26.54 -8.75 -13.95
CA THR A 202 27.01 -7.42 -13.54
C THR A 202 26.79 -6.37 -14.65
N PRO A 203 26.73 -5.07 -14.32
CA PRO A 203 26.44 -4.02 -15.31
C PRO A 203 27.39 -4.00 -16.51
N SER A 204 28.70 -4.23 -16.30
CA SER A 204 29.67 -4.28 -17.40
C SER A 204 29.48 -5.52 -18.27
N PHE A 205 29.01 -6.63 -17.68
CA PHE A 205 28.70 -7.85 -18.43
C PHE A 205 27.41 -7.70 -19.24
N HIS A 206 26.36 -7.08 -18.68
CA HIS A 206 25.16 -6.70 -19.44
C HIS A 206 25.50 -5.88 -20.68
N ALA A 207 26.29 -4.82 -20.50
CA ALA A 207 26.68 -3.95 -21.61
C ALA A 207 27.50 -4.71 -22.68
N THR A 208 28.30 -5.70 -22.28
CA THR A 208 29.06 -6.54 -23.19
C THR A 208 28.13 -7.42 -24.03
N ILE A 209 27.17 -8.08 -23.38
CA ILE A 209 26.19 -8.95 -24.05
C ILE A 209 25.28 -8.14 -24.98
N ASP A 210 24.86 -6.93 -24.58
CA ASP A 210 24.06 -6.05 -25.43
C ASP A 210 24.85 -5.62 -26.68
N CYS A 211 26.14 -5.30 -26.53
CA CYS A 211 27.02 -5.02 -27.68
C CYS A 211 27.15 -6.25 -28.60
N GLU A 212 27.42 -7.42 -28.02
CA GLU A 212 27.53 -8.68 -28.77
C GLU A 212 26.25 -8.99 -29.56
N SER A 213 25.11 -8.91 -28.88
CA SER A 213 23.78 -9.16 -29.45
C SER A 213 23.49 -8.20 -30.60
N THR A 214 23.77 -6.91 -30.40
CA THR A 214 23.61 -5.88 -31.44
C THR A 214 24.45 -6.20 -32.67
N ILE A 215 25.72 -6.60 -32.48
CA ILE A 215 26.60 -6.96 -33.59
C ILE A 215 26.05 -8.22 -34.31
N LYS A 216 25.63 -9.25 -33.57
CA LYS A 216 25.08 -10.49 -34.15
C LYS A 216 23.82 -10.24 -34.98
N THR A 217 22.93 -9.37 -34.53
CA THR A 217 21.69 -9.06 -35.27
C THR A 217 21.94 -8.22 -36.50
N ILE A 218 22.96 -7.35 -36.50
CA ILE A 218 23.35 -6.59 -37.70
C ILE A 218 24.02 -7.50 -38.74
N VAL A 219 24.71 -8.56 -38.34
CA VAL A 219 25.56 -9.40 -39.22
C VAL A 219 24.81 -10.09 -40.37
N VAL A 220 23.49 -10.25 -40.30
CA VAL A 220 22.74 -10.94 -41.38
C VAL A 220 22.38 -10.01 -42.55
N LEU A 221 22.68 -8.72 -42.43
CA LEU A 221 22.62 -7.73 -43.51
C LEU A 221 23.75 -7.86 -44.54
N ASN A 222 24.91 -8.37 -44.14
CA ASN A 222 26.14 -8.27 -44.92
C ASN A 222 26.67 -9.64 -45.32
N THR A 223 25.92 -10.34 -46.17
CA THR A 223 26.37 -11.60 -46.76
C THR A 223 27.64 -11.46 -47.59
N ASN A 224 28.13 -10.25 -47.97
CA ASN A 224 29.37 -10.15 -48.75
C ASN A 224 30.27 -8.90 -48.60
N LEU A 225 29.96 -7.86 -47.80
CA LEU A 225 30.87 -6.68 -47.71
C LEU A 225 30.89 -5.99 -46.33
N ARG A 226 31.96 -6.27 -45.57
CA ARG A 226 32.61 -5.59 -44.40
C ARG A 226 31.94 -4.32 -43.82
N PRO A 227 31.93 -4.18 -42.48
CA PRO A 227 33.15 -4.07 -41.65
C PRO A 227 33.60 -5.40 -41.01
N LEU A 228 34.54 -6.13 -41.65
CA LEU A 228 35.10 -7.35 -41.05
C LEU A 228 36.14 -7.04 -39.97
N LYS A 229 36.90 -5.94 -40.09
CA LYS A 229 37.99 -5.63 -39.15
C LYS A 229 37.45 -5.14 -37.80
N GLU A 230 36.54 -4.20 -37.81
CA GLU A 230 35.90 -3.65 -36.61
C GLU A 230 35.10 -4.74 -35.89
N ARG A 231 34.44 -5.61 -36.64
CA ARG A 231 33.75 -6.78 -36.11
C ARG A 231 34.73 -7.76 -35.45
N GLU A 232 35.80 -8.13 -36.13
CA GLU A 232 36.82 -9.04 -35.58
C GLU A 232 37.41 -8.48 -34.29
N MET A 233 37.76 -7.18 -34.29
CA MET A 233 38.21 -6.48 -33.08
C MET A 233 37.15 -6.48 -31.97
N ALA A 234 35.87 -6.30 -32.30
CA ALA A 234 34.79 -6.35 -31.33
C ALA A 234 34.65 -7.76 -30.73
N MET A 235 34.70 -8.81 -31.55
CA MET A 235 34.63 -10.20 -31.09
C MET A 235 35.81 -10.54 -30.17
N ILE A 236 37.02 -10.12 -30.51
CA ILE A 236 38.22 -10.31 -29.65
C ILE A 236 38.00 -9.66 -28.26
N ASN A 237 37.41 -8.47 -28.21
CA ASN A 237 37.12 -7.80 -26.94
C ASN A 237 35.99 -8.49 -26.16
N ILE A 238 34.93 -8.96 -26.84
CA ILE A 238 33.85 -9.74 -26.24
C ILE A 238 34.40 -11.02 -25.62
N ASP A 239 35.17 -11.80 -26.38
CA ASP A 239 35.76 -13.05 -25.90
C ASP A 239 36.63 -12.83 -24.67
N PHE A 240 37.49 -11.79 -24.71
CA PHE A 240 38.31 -11.43 -23.55
C PHE A 240 37.45 -11.10 -22.32
N ILE A 241 36.43 -10.26 -22.47
CA ILE A 241 35.57 -9.84 -21.35
C ILE A 241 34.78 -11.04 -20.81
N CYS A 242 34.27 -11.91 -21.68
CA CYS A 242 33.59 -13.15 -21.27
C CYS A 242 34.51 -14.10 -20.50
N THR A 243 35.75 -14.31 -20.96
CA THR A 243 36.73 -15.12 -20.24
C THR A 243 37.11 -14.51 -18.90
N ARG A 244 37.22 -13.18 -18.83
CA ARG A 244 37.46 -12.47 -17.56
C ARG A 244 36.29 -12.61 -16.59
N TYR A 245 35.05 -12.44 -17.06
CA TYR A 245 33.87 -12.63 -16.24
C TYR A 245 33.78 -14.05 -15.66
N ALA A 246 34.14 -15.07 -16.45
CA ALA A 246 34.13 -16.46 -15.98
C ALA A 246 35.26 -16.78 -14.98
N SER A 247 36.33 -15.98 -14.94
CA SER A 247 37.51 -16.22 -14.07
C SER A 247 37.56 -15.32 -12.84
N LEU A 248 36.77 -14.25 -12.80
CA LEU A 248 36.71 -13.28 -11.71
C LEU A 248 35.35 -13.33 -11.03
N GLY A 249 35.32 -13.05 -9.72
CA GLY A 249 34.06 -12.75 -9.03
C GLY A 249 33.46 -11.41 -9.48
N ALA A 250 32.15 -11.22 -9.27
CA ALA A 250 31.41 -10.03 -9.72
C ALA A 250 32.07 -8.69 -9.34
N GLU A 251 32.48 -8.54 -8.07
CA GLU A 251 33.11 -7.31 -7.59
C GLU A 251 34.47 -7.06 -8.25
N ALA A 252 35.30 -8.10 -8.35
CA ALA A 252 36.63 -8.01 -8.96
C ALA A 252 36.55 -7.74 -10.47
N PHE A 253 35.53 -8.27 -11.14
CA PHE A 253 35.27 -8.03 -12.55
C PHE A 253 34.89 -6.57 -12.83
N GLU A 254 33.98 -6.00 -12.03
CA GLU A 254 33.56 -4.60 -12.20
C GLU A 254 34.69 -3.61 -11.86
N ALA A 255 35.58 -3.96 -10.94
CA ALA A 255 36.74 -3.14 -10.59
C ALA A 255 37.93 -3.28 -11.58
N ASP A 256 37.89 -4.23 -12.53
CA ASP A 256 39.00 -4.48 -13.46
C ASP A 256 39.11 -3.36 -14.51
N ALA A 257 40.18 -2.56 -14.41
CA ALA A 257 40.44 -1.44 -15.32
C ALA A 257 40.60 -1.87 -16.79
N VAL A 258 41.10 -3.08 -17.05
CA VAL A 258 41.25 -3.64 -18.41
C VAL A 258 39.88 -4.00 -18.98
N VAL A 259 38.99 -4.57 -18.16
CA VAL A 259 37.59 -4.82 -18.55
C VAL A 259 36.90 -3.51 -18.89
N ALA A 260 37.00 -2.49 -18.03
CA ALA A 260 36.39 -1.18 -18.27
C ALA A 260 36.91 -0.53 -19.57
N GLN A 261 38.23 -0.57 -19.81
CA GLN A 261 38.84 -0.03 -21.04
C GLN A 261 38.38 -0.78 -22.29
N ARG A 262 38.37 -2.11 -22.25
CA ARG A 262 37.93 -2.93 -23.39
C ARG A 262 36.44 -2.82 -23.67
N LEU A 263 35.62 -2.69 -22.63
CA LEU A 263 34.19 -2.44 -22.78
C LEU A 263 33.94 -1.07 -23.43
N LYS A 264 34.71 -0.04 -23.05
CA LYS A 264 34.64 1.26 -23.72
C LYS A 264 34.94 1.14 -25.22
N TRP A 265 36.04 0.48 -25.58
CA TRP A 265 36.37 0.21 -26.97
C TRP A 265 35.31 -0.62 -27.69
N LEU A 266 34.74 -1.62 -27.03
CA LEU A 266 33.66 -2.43 -27.59
C LEU A 266 32.42 -1.59 -27.91
N LYS A 267 32.04 -0.66 -27.03
CA LYS A 267 30.92 0.27 -27.29
C LYS A 267 31.21 1.18 -28.50
N GLU A 268 32.42 1.70 -28.60
CA GLU A 268 32.85 2.54 -29.74
C GLU A 268 32.86 1.75 -31.07
N LEU A 269 33.32 0.49 -31.04
CA LEU A 269 33.29 -0.41 -32.19
C LEU A 269 31.85 -0.74 -32.59
N THR A 270 30.98 -1.06 -31.64
CA THR A 270 29.55 -1.32 -31.87
C THR A 270 28.87 -0.12 -32.53
N ALA A 271 29.09 1.09 -32.01
CA ALA A 271 28.56 2.32 -32.61
C ALA A 271 29.11 2.58 -34.02
N THR A 272 30.36 2.22 -34.28
CA THR A 272 30.98 2.33 -35.62
C THR A 272 30.38 1.35 -36.61
N ILE A 273 30.18 0.09 -36.20
CA ILE A 273 29.50 -0.94 -36.99
C ILE A 273 28.07 -0.47 -37.34
N LEU A 274 27.32 0.02 -36.35
CA LEU A 274 26.00 0.61 -36.56
C LEU A 274 26.02 1.75 -37.59
N ARG A 275 26.92 2.75 -37.43
CA ARG A 275 27.01 3.88 -38.38
C ARG A 275 27.33 3.46 -39.81
N MET A 276 28.19 2.46 -39.98
CA MET A 276 28.55 1.94 -41.31
C MET A 276 27.37 1.24 -41.98
N ASP A 277 26.55 0.54 -41.21
CA ASP A 277 25.33 -0.10 -41.70
C ASP A 277 24.30 0.96 -42.15
N HIS A 278 24.11 2.03 -41.37
CA HIS A 278 23.18 3.12 -41.69
C HIS A 278 23.54 3.87 -42.98
N ARG A 279 24.82 4.14 -43.25
CA ARG A 279 25.27 4.90 -44.43
C ARG A 279 25.06 4.21 -45.78
N ARG A 280 24.73 2.91 -45.80
CA ARG A 280 24.57 2.12 -47.03
C ARG A 280 23.12 1.85 -47.41
N SER A 281 22.16 2.34 -46.63
CA SER A 281 20.77 2.39 -47.06
C SER A 281 20.61 3.58 -48.00
N PRO A 282 20.35 3.38 -49.31
CA PRO A 282 20.22 4.49 -50.22
C PRO A 282 18.99 5.32 -49.82
N GLU A 283 19.23 6.55 -49.38
CA GLU A 283 18.27 7.63 -49.59
C GLU A 283 18.01 7.68 -51.09
N THR A 284 16.79 7.39 -51.53
CA THR A 284 16.38 7.71 -52.90
C THR A 284 16.56 9.22 -53.08
N PRO A 285 17.41 9.69 -54.03
CA PRO A 285 17.42 11.08 -54.43
C PRO A 285 16.04 11.42 -55.00
N GLY A 286 15.57 12.63 -54.72
CA GLY A 286 14.27 13.13 -55.14
C GLY A 286 13.93 12.78 -56.59
N GLY A 287 12.68 12.33 -56.78
CA GLY A 287 12.07 12.15 -58.09
C GLY A 287 11.95 13.49 -58.82
N GLY A 288 13.06 13.95 -59.41
CA GLY A 288 13.08 14.91 -60.49
C GLY A 288 12.81 14.17 -61.79
N GLY A 289 11.54 14.12 -62.20
CA GLY A 289 11.13 13.49 -63.44
C GLY A 289 9.66 13.76 -63.71
N GLY A 290 9.38 14.93 -64.29
CA GLY A 290 8.03 15.35 -64.62
C GLY A 290 7.33 14.35 -65.56
N ARG A 291 6.10 14.00 -65.21
CA ARG A 291 5.04 13.75 -66.19
C ARG A 291 3.77 14.46 -65.72
N ARG A 292 3.35 15.42 -66.53
CA ARG A 292 2.00 15.97 -66.57
C ARG A 292 0.99 14.83 -66.65
N GLY A 293 -0.10 14.90 -65.91
CA GLY A 293 -1.25 14.04 -66.13
C GLY A 293 -2.26 14.04 -64.98
N GLY A 294 -3.28 14.91 -65.10
CA GLY A 294 -4.63 14.63 -64.62
C GLY A 294 -4.91 14.83 -63.13
N TYR A 295 -5.45 16.01 -62.80
CA TYR A 295 -6.35 16.13 -61.65
C TYR A 295 -7.57 15.25 -61.87
N ALA A 296 -7.82 14.30 -60.97
CA ALA A 296 -9.13 13.67 -60.80
C ALA A 296 -9.57 13.87 -59.36
N VAL A 297 -10.44 14.87 -59.21
CA VAL A 297 -11.25 15.15 -58.02
C VAL A 297 -12.17 13.96 -57.81
N TYR A 298 -12.06 13.27 -56.67
CA TYR A 298 -13.15 12.42 -56.19
C TYR A 298 -13.98 13.22 -55.18
N THR A 299 -15.10 13.72 -55.69
CA THR A 299 -16.23 14.27 -54.95
C THR A 299 -16.83 13.22 -54.02
N ARG A 300 -17.21 13.68 -52.83
CA ARG A 300 -18.22 13.06 -51.96
C ARG A 300 -19.49 12.73 -52.74
N GLY A 301 -20.09 11.58 -52.46
CA GLY A 301 -21.44 11.24 -52.84
C GLY A 301 -22.00 10.17 -51.90
N ASN A 302 -22.97 10.57 -51.10
CA ASN A 302 -23.81 9.71 -50.26
C ASN A 302 -24.49 8.61 -51.09
N MET A 303 -24.60 7.42 -50.50
CA MET A 303 -25.88 6.74 -50.23
C MET A 303 -25.76 6.03 -48.89
#